data_AF-A0A453JRG9-F1
#
_entry.id   AF-A0A453JRG9-F1
#
_cell.length_a   1.000
_cell.length_b   1.000
_cell.length_c   1.000
_cell.angle_alpha   90.00
_cell.angle_beta   90.00
_cell.angle_gamma   90.00
#
_symmetry.space_group_name_H-M   'P 1'
#
loop_
_entity.id
_entity.type
_entity.pdbx_description
1 polymer ?
#
loop_
_entity_poly.entity_id
_entity_poly.type
_entity_poly.pdbx_seq_one_letter_code
_entity_poly.pdbx_strand_id
1 'polypeptide(L)'
;ITDNGLGMVSKAFPDTLTRLLLAMCPNITSYGVQVATAQLPLLQLMDCGKSLCANVPPEAPRSYFGDLTGGIRFCSKLQITRKQQPTYQKLIIKHANLKKLSLWGCSGIDALCVNCPELNDLNLNSCINLNPERLLLQCPSLKDVHVTGCHDMLIGAIRNQ
;
A
#
# COMPACT_ATOMS: atom_id res chain seq x y z
N ILE A 1 -12.22 -8.04 -0.03
CA ILE A 1 -12.76 -7.33 1.16
C ILE A 1 -12.66 -5.82 0.93
N THR A 2 -13.58 -5.03 1.51
CA THR A 2 -13.57 -3.55 1.48
C THR A 2 -13.27 -3.01 2.89
N ASP A 3 -13.05 -1.70 3.04
CA ASP A 3 -12.89 -1.05 4.35
C ASP A 3 -14.04 -1.36 5.32
N ASN A 4 -15.28 -1.40 4.82
CA ASN A 4 -16.44 -1.77 5.64
C ASN A 4 -16.35 -3.21 6.13
N GLY A 5 -16.02 -4.15 5.24
CA GLY A 5 -15.85 -5.56 5.61
C GLY A 5 -14.70 -5.76 6.59
N LEU A 6 -13.61 -5.02 6.40
CA LEU A 6 -12.48 -5.01 7.32
C LEU A 6 -12.89 -4.49 8.70
N GLY A 7 -13.64 -3.38 8.77
CA GLY A 7 -14.18 -2.86 10.01
C GLY A 7 -15.14 -3.83 10.71
N MET A 8 -15.93 -4.61 9.96
CA MET A 8 -16.77 -5.67 10.54
C MET A 8 -15.93 -6.77 11.19
N VAL A 9 -14.86 -7.22 10.54
CA VAL A 9 -13.93 -8.22 11.10
C VAL A 9 -13.26 -7.68 12.36
N SER A 10 -12.74 -6.44 12.33
CA SER A 10 -12.10 -5.81 13.47
C SER A 10 -13.03 -5.67 14.69
N LYS A 11 -14.30 -5.36 14.45
CA LYS A 11 -15.33 -5.29 15.51
C LYS A 11 -15.76 -6.65 16.04
N ALA A 12 -15.74 -7.69 15.21
CA ALA A 12 -16.14 -9.03 15.62
C ALA A 12 -15.09 -9.71 16.49
N PHE A 13 -13.81 -9.37 16.31
CA PHE A 13 -12.68 -10.07 16.97
C PHE A 13 -11.64 -9.12 17.61
N PRO A 14 -12.04 -8.10 18.39
CA PRO A 14 -11.11 -7.10 18.92
C PRO A 14 -10.04 -7.74 19.84
N ASP A 15 -10.46 -8.68 20.69
CA ASP A 15 -9.61 -9.26 21.74
C ASP A 15 -9.06 -10.65 21.40
N THR A 16 -9.18 -11.08 20.14
CA THR A 16 -8.72 -12.42 19.71
C THR A 16 -7.90 -12.40 18.43
N LEU A 17 -8.13 -11.44 17.53
CA LEU A 17 -7.46 -11.43 16.24
C LEU A 17 -6.03 -10.91 16.36
N THR A 18 -5.07 -11.82 16.24
CA THR A 18 -3.62 -11.51 16.33
C THR A 18 -2.94 -11.41 14.97
N ARG A 19 -3.58 -11.89 13.90
CA ARG A 19 -3.02 -11.92 12.56
C ARG A 19 -4.08 -11.54 11.54
N LEU A 20 -3.72 -10.64 10.63
CA LEU A 20 -4.62 -10.12 9.62
C LEU A 20 -3.92 -10.11 8.26
N LEU A 21 -4.31 -11.04 7.40
CA LEU A 21 -3.74 -11.23 6.06
C LEU A 21 -4.73 -10.67 5.03
N LEU A 22 -4.37 -9.53 4.46
CA LEU A 22 -5.17 -8.74 3.53
C LEU A 22 -4.42 -8.50 2.22
N ALA A 23 -3.38 -9.29 1.90
CA ALA A 23 -2.68 -9.15 0.63
C ALA A 23 -3.64 -9.33 -0.56
N MET A 24 -3.37 -8.64 -1.67
CA MET A 24 -4.16 -8.70 -2.91
C MET A 24 -5.65 -8.32 -2.71
N CYS A 25 -5.94 -7.42 -1.78
CA CYS A 25 -7.28 -6.90 -1.52
C CYS A 25 -7.41 -5.46 -2.04
N PRO A 26 -7.66 -5.24 -3.34
CA PRO A 26 -7.54 -3.92 -3.98
C PRO A 26 -8.60 -2.90 -3.54
N ASN A 27 -9.64 -3.35 -2.84
CA ASN A 27 -10.74 -2.49 -2.38
C ASN A 27 -10.56 -1.99 -0.94
N ILE A 28 -9.40 -2.23 -0.33
CA ILE A 28 -9.05 -1.64 0.97
C ILE A 28 -8.21 -0.38 0.75
N THR A 29 -8.38 0.61 1.62
CA THR A 29 -7.64 1.86 1.57
C THR A 29 -6.78 2.03 2.83
N SER A 30 -5.92 3.06 2.85
CA SER A 30 -5.14 3.36 4.04
C SER A 30 -6.02 3.71 5.23
N TYR A 31 -7.25 4.22 5.00
CA TYR A 31 -8.24 4.48 6.03
C TYR A 31 -8.72 3.18 6.68
N GLY A 32 -9.12 2.18 5.89
CA GLY A 32 -9.54 0.88 6.44
C GLY A 32 -8.44 0.20 7.25
N VAL A 33 -7.20 0.24 6.76
CA VAL A 33 -6.03 -0.29 7.49
C VAL A 33 -5.83 0.43 8.83
N GLN A 34 -5.88 1.77 8.83
CA GLN A 34 -5.78 2.59 10.05
C GLN A 34 -6.86 2.24 11.07
N VAL A 35 -8.12 2.18 10.63
CA VAL A 35 -9.25 1.81 11.49
C VAL A 35 -9.07 0.40 12.06
N ALA A 36 -8.64 -0.56 11.24
CA ALA A 36 -8.43 -1.94 11.69
C ALA A 36 -7.33 -2.02 12.76
N THR A 37 -6.18 -1.36 12.54
CA THR A 37 -5.09 -1.34 13.52
C THR A 37 -5.50 -0.68 14.84
N ALA A 38 -6.36 0.34 14.80
CA ALA A 38 -6.87 0.98 16.02
C ALA A 38 -7.86 0.10 16.81
N GLN A 39 -8.56 -0.82 16.14
CA GLN A 39 -9.61 -1.66 16.73
C GLN A 39 -9.12 -3.05 17.15
N LEU A 40 -7.89 -3.43 16.80
CA LEU A 40 -7.34 -4.77 17.02
C LEU A 40 -6.14 -4.72 17.98
N PRO A 41 -6.33 -4.47 19.29
CA PRO A 41 -5.24 -4.24 20.24
C PRO A 41 -4.23 -5.40 20.35
N LEU A 42 -4.63 -6.63 20.02
CA LEU A 42 -3.76 -7.81 20.06
C LEU A 42 -3.10 -8.13 18.71
N LEU A 43 -3.24 -7.28 17.69
CA LEU A 43 -2.68 -7.52 16.36
C LEU A 43 -1.15 -7.55 16.40
N GLN A 44 -0.57 -8.68 16.00
CA GLN A 44 0.87 -8.93 15.95
C GLN A 44 1.39 -8.99 14.51
N LEU A 45 0.56 -9.35 13.54
CA LEU A 45 0.94 -9.43 12.14
C LEU A 45 -0.13 -8.82 11.25
N MET A 46 0.26 -7.90 10.39
CA MET A 46 -0.58 -7.36 9.34
C MET A 46 0.11 -7.43 7.98
N ASP A 47 -0.54 -8.03 6.99
CA ASP A 47 -0.06 -8.06 5.60
C ASP A 47 -1.09 -7.41 4.69
N CYS A 48 -0.74 -6.28 4.09
CA CYS A 48 -1.55 -5.52 3.12
C CYS A 48 -0.87 -5.43 1.75
N GLY A 49 0.04 -6.37 1.43
CA GLY A 49 0.79 -6.29 0.18
C GLY A 49 -0.09 -6.30 -1.06
N LYS A 50 0.25 -5.46 -2.03
CA LYS A 50 -0.53 -5.20 -3.25
C LYS A 50 -2.00 -4.80 -3.02
N SER A 51 -2.35 -4.40 -1.80
CA SER A 51 -3.72 -4.01 -1.48
C SER A 51 -3.92 -2.50 -1.53
N LEU A 52 -2.91 -1.73 -1.11
CA LEU A 52 -2.89 -0.27 -1.18
C LEU A 52 -2.27 0.18 -2.50
N CYS A 53 -2.99 -0.01 -3.60
CA CYS A 53 -2.55 0.36 -4.94
C CYS A 53 -3.08 1.75 -5.34
N ALA A 54 -2.30 2.50 -6.12
CA ALA A 54 -2.80 3.70 -6.74
C ALA A 54 -3.85 3.30 -7.79
N ASN A 55 -4.96 4.06 -7.88
CA ASN A 55 -5.85 3.98 -9.02
C ASN A 55 -5.13 4.58 -10.23
N VAL A 56 -4.28 3.80 -10.88
CA VAL A 56 -3.70 4.19 -12.16
C VAL A 56 -4.79 3.94 -13.20
N PRO A 57 -5.16 4.95 -14.04
CA PRO A 57 -5.95 4.65 -15.23
C PRO A 57 -5.25 3.51 -15.97
N PRO A 58 -5.96 2.51 -16.51
CA PRO A 58 -5.32 1.50 -17.33
C PRO A 58 -4.51 2.24 -18.39
N GLU A 59 -3.18 2.06 -18.37
CA GLU A 59 -2.35 2.59 -19.42
C GLU A 59 -2.95 2.07 -20.72
N ALA A 60 -3.33 2.98 -21.62
CA ALA A 60 -3.77 2.58 -22.95
C ALA A 60 -2.70 1.61 -23.47
N PRO A 61 -3.07 0.41 -23.97
CA PRO A 61 -2.10 -0.56 -24.40
C PRO A 61 -1.15 0.14 -25.36
N ARG A 62 0.15 0.13 -25.04
CA ARG A 62 1.19 0.66 -25.93
C ARG A 62 1.11 -0.15 -27.21
N SER A 63 0.34 0.34 -28.17
CA SER A 63 0.17 -0.31 -29.45
C SER A 63 1.42 0.01 -30.26
N TYR A 64 2.36 -0.93 -30.32
CA TYR A 64 3.34 -0.94 -31.40
C TYR A 64 2.59 -1.35 -32.67
N PHE A 65 2.03 -0.38 -33.39
CA PHE A 65 1.58 -0.59 -34.77
C PHE A 65 2.54 0.14 -35.71
N GLY A 66 3.48 -0.60 -36.30
CA GLY A 66 3.57 -0.61 -37.76
C GLY A 66 2.38 -1.43 -38.28
N ASP A 67 1.73 -1.13 -39.39
CA ASP A 67 2.30 -0.72 -40.66
C ASP A 67 1.25 -0.09 -41.58
N LEU A 68 1.75 0.40 -42.69
CA LEU A 68 1.12 1.04 -43.84
C LEU A 68 0.02 0.17 -44.48
N THR A 69 -1.19 0.72 -44.67
CA THR A 69 -2.11 0.60 -45.83
C THR A 69 -3.57 0.85 -45.41
N GLY A 70 -4.29 1.65 -46.21
CA GLY A 70 -5.49 2.37 -45.81
C GLY A 70 -6.78 1.55 -45.60
N GLY A 71 -7.69 2.12 -44.82
CA GLY A 71 -9.11 1.76 -44.84
C GLY A 71 -9.83 1.81 -43.48
N ILE A 72 -10.86 2.65 -43.41
CA ILE A 72 -11.97 2.72 -42.44
C ILE A 72 -11.68 3.40 -41.08
N ARG A 73 -12.13 4.66 -40.99
CA ARG A 73 -12.31 5.41 -39.74
C ARG A 73 -13.60 4.96 -39.04
N PHE A 74 -13.46 4.26 -37.92
CA PHE A 74 -14.49 4.26 -36.87
C PHE A 74 -14.20 5.41 -35.91
N CYS A 75 -14.93 6.52 -36.03
CA CYS A 75 -14.96 7.55 -35.00
C CYS A 75 -15.76 7.03 -33.80
N SER A 76 -15.17 6.17 -32.97
CA SER A 76 -15.64 6.00 -31.61
C SER A 76 -15.29 7.29 -30.86
N LYS A 77 -16.32 8.06 -30.50
CA LYS A 77 -16.26 9.27 -29.66
C LYS A 77 -15.08 9.19 -28.70
N LEU A 78 -14.11 10.10 -28.87
CA LEU A 78 -13.09 10.39 -27.88
C LEU A 78 -13.81 10.78 -26.59
N GLN A 79 -14.09 9.78 -25.74
CA GLN A 79 -14.38 10.05 -24.35
C GLN A 79 -13.11 10.70 -23.83
N ILE A 80 -13.20 11.98 -23.52
CA ILE A 80 -12.21 12.71 -22.75
C ILE A 80 -12.14 11.96 -21.40
N THR A 81 -11.29 10.93 -21.34
CA THR A 81 -10.90 10.31 -20.08
C THR A 81 -10.15 11.41 -19.36
N ARG A 82 -10.82 12.08 -18.41
CA ARG A 82 -10.15 12.96 -17.45
C ARG A 82 -8.91 12.21 -17.00
N LYS A 83 -7.72 12.79 -17.18
CA LYS A 83 -6.47 12.28 -16.59
C LYS A 83 -6.72 12.18 -15.09
N GLN A 84 -7.20 11.04 -14.60
CA GLN A 84 -7.35 10.81 -13.18
C GLN A 84 -5.92 10.70 -12.67
N GLN A 85 -5.48 11.74 -11.97
CA GLN A 85 -4.22 11.73 -11.27
C GLN A 85 -4.24 10.55 -10.29
N PRO A 86 -3.14 9.80 -10.14
CA PRO A 86 -3.07 8.73 -9.17
C PRO A 86 -3.43 9.27 -7.78
N THR A 87 -4.39 8.65 -7.10
CA THR A 87 -4.74 9.00 -5.73
C THR A 87 -3.73 8.35 -4.78
N TYR A 88 -2.73 9.12 -4.36
CA TYR A 88 -1.79 8.71 -3.34
C TYR A 88 -2.38 8.87 -1.93
N GLN A 89 -1.95 8.02 -1.02
CA GLN A 89 -2.51 7.87 0.31
C GLN A 89 -1.40 7.92 1.35
N LYS A 90 -1.67 8.67 2.43
CA LYS A 90 -0.87 8.60 3.65
C LYS A 90 -1.33 7.39 4.47
N LEU A 91 -0.37 6.58 4.91
CA LEU A 91 -0.59 5.49 5.86
C LEU A 91 0.10 5.81 7.18
N ILE A 92 -0.67 5.79 8.28
CA ILE A 92 -0.16 6.00 9.64
C ILE A 92 -0.52 4.76 10.45
N ILE A 93 0.44 4.09 11.06
CA ILE A 93 0.17 2.95 11.94
C ILE A 93 0.84 3.21 13.28
N LYS A 94 0.02 3.35 14.33
CA LYS A 94 0.48 3.38 15.72
C LYS A 94 -0.10 2.17 16.44
N HIS A 95 0.75 1.22 16.82
CA HIS A 95 0.29 -0.03 17.41
C HIS A 95 1.26 -0.59 18.45
N ALA A 96 0.76 -0.94 19.63
CA ALA A 96 1.61 -1.39 20.74
C ALA A 96 2.19 -2.80 20.52
N ASN A 97 1.42 -3.70 19.89
CA ASN A 97 1.76 -5.13 19.82
C ASN A 97 2.17 -5.62 18.43
N LEU A 98 2.23 -4.73 17.42
CA LEU A 98 2.48 -5.13 16.04
C LEU A 98 3.94 -5.51 15.88
N LYS A 99 4.21 -6.76 15.50
CA LYS A 99 5.56 -7.34 15.35
C LYS A 99 5.99 -7.40 13.89
N LYS A 100 5.04 -7.65 12.99
CA LYS A 100 5.29 -7.77 11.55
C LYS A 100 4.32 -6.93 10.74
N LEU A 101 4.85 -6.13 9.83
CA LEU A 101 4.08 -5.33 8.88
C LEU A 101 4.58 -5.57 7.47
N SER A 102 3.68 -5.94 6.58
CA SER A 102 4.01 -6.22 5.18
C SER A 102 3.15 -5.34 4.26
N LEU A 103 3.82 -4.53 3.44
CA LEU A 103 3.22 -3.60 2.47
C LEU A 103 3.77 -3.84 1.06
N TRP A 104 4.40 -4.98 0.80
CA TRP A 104 5.07 -5.28 -0.47
C TRP A 104 4.18 -4.96 -1.69
N GLY A 105 4.77 -4.40 -2.74
CA GLY A 105 4.09 -4.08 -3.99
C GLY A 105 2.98 -3.03 -3.86
N CYS A 106 2.84 -2.33 -2.74
CA CYS A 106 1.91 -1.21 -2.63
C CYS A 106 2.43 -0.02 -3.45
N SER A 107 1.59 0.49 -4.34
CA SER A 107 1.88 1.65 -5.19
C SER A 107 1.06 2.89 -4.79
N GLY A 108 0.07 2.75 -3.92
CA GLY A 108 -0.81 3.84 -3.52
C GLY A 108 -0.29 4.69 -2.36
N ILE A 109 0.82 4.30 -1.73
CA ILE A 109 1.33 4.96 -0.52
C ILE A 109 2.45 5.94 -0.87
N ASP A 110 2.26 7.23 -0.60
CA ASP A 110 3.28 8.27 -0.78
C ASP A 110 3.95 8.70 0.53
N ALA A 111 3.26 8.51 1.66
CA ALA A 111 3.74 8.84 2.99
C ALA A 111 3.43 7.71 3.97
N LEU A 112 4.44 7.29 4.71
CA LEU A 112 4.36 6.18 5.64
C LEU A 112 4.89 6.62 7.00
N CYS A 113 4.03 6.56 8.02
CA CYS A 113 4.42 6.78 9.41
C CYS A 113 4.10 5.53 10.23
N VAL A 114 5.11 4.89 10.80
CA VAL A 114 4.94 3.68 11.61
C VAL A 114 5.56 3.92 12.98
N ASN A 115 4.73 3.91 14.02
CA ASN A 115 5.13 4.00 15.42
C ASN A 115 4.67 2.73 16.13
N CYS A 116 5.54 1.72 16.12
CA CYS A 116 5.26 0.39 16.65
C CYS A 116 6.48 -0.12 17.43
N PRO A 117 6.48 -0.05 18.78
CA PRO A 117 7.66 -0.39 19.59
C PRO A 117 8.08 -1.85 19.49
N GLU A 118 7.15 -2.75 19.20
CA GLU A 118 7.38 -4.20 19.08
C GLU A 118 7.68 -4.65 17.64
N LEU A 119 7.64 -3.74 16.65
CA LEU A 119 7.82 -4.09 15.25
C LEU A 119 9.27 -4.51 15.00
N ASN A 120 9.47 -5.75 14.57
CA ASN A 120 10.79 -6.32 14.28
C ASN A 120 11.00 -6.64 12.79
N ASP A 121 9.93 -6.73 12.00
CA ASP A 121 9.95 -7.11 10.60
C ASP A 121 9.04 -6.16 9.79
N LEU A 122 9.66 -5.41 8.87
CA LEU A 122 8.99 -4.50 7.96
C LEU A 122 9.32 -4.87 6.51
N ASN A 123 8.30 -5.28 5.76
CA ASN A 123 8.43 -5.59 4.35
C ASN A 123 7.82 -4.50 3.47
N LEU A 124 8.68 -3.78 2.74
CA LEU A 124 8.33 -2.77 1.74
C LEU A 124 8.77 -3.16 0.33
N ASN A 125 9.14 -4.43 0.09
CA ASN A 125 9.65 -4.89 -1.22
C ASN A 125 8.76 -4.40 -2.37
N SER A 126 9.36 -3.87 -3.42
CA SER A 126 8.68 -3.40 -4.65
C SER A 126 7.63 -2.29 -4.43
N CYS A 127 7.72 -1.52 -3.34
CA CYS A 127 6.97 -0.27 -3.21
C CYS A 127 7.59 0.83 -4.09
N ILE A 128 6.78 1.53 -4.88
CA ILE A 128 7.29 2.43 -5.93
C ILE A 128 7.06 3.93 -5.69
N ASN A 129 6.09 4.33 -4.86
CA ASN A 129 5.67 5.73 -4.72
C ASN A 129 5.96 6.33 -3.33
N LEU A 130 6.60 5.59 -2.43
CA LEU A 130 6.97 6.09 -1.11
C LEU A 130 7.98 7.23 -1.25
N ASN A 131 7.61 8.42 -0.77
CA ASN A 131 8.52 9.55 -0.71
C ASN A 131 9.46 9.39 0.50
N PRO A 132 10.78 9.36 0.29
CA PRO A 132 11.77 9.25 1.37
C PRO A 132 11.63 10.31 2.47
N GLU A 133 11.25 11.55 2.12
CA GLU A 133 11.06 12.66 3.06
C GLU A 133 9.78 12.55 3.90
N ARG A 134 8.86 11.66 3.48
CA ARG A 134 7.57 11.43 4.16
C ARG A 134 7.49 10.04 4.75
N LEU A 135 8.65 9.41 4.96
CA LEU A 135 8.82 8.16 5.68
C LEU A 135 9.28 8.44 7.12
N LEU A 136 8.53 7.96 8.10
CA LEU A 136 8.87 8.05 9.52
C LEU A 136 8.67 6.70 10.21
N LEU A 137 9.73 6.15 10.78
CA LEU A 137 9.78 4.85 11.44
C LEU A 137 10.24 5.06 12.89
N GLN A 138 9.28 5.04 13.82
CA GLN A 138 9.52 5.04 15.26
C GLN A 138 9.35 3.61 15.79
N CYS A 139 10.30 2.75 15.45
CA CYS A 139 10.24 1.31 15.71
C CYS A 139 11.56 0.83 16.36
N PRO A 140 11.79 1.05 17.67
CA PRO A 140 13.05 0.73 18.34
C PRO A 140 13.46 -0.75 18.30
N SER A 141 12.52 -1.67 18.06
CA SER A 141 12.79 -3.11 17.96
C SER A 141 12.99 -3.62 16.52
N LEU A 142 13.05 -2.72 15.53
CA LEU A 142 13.11 -3.08 14.12
C LEU A 142 14.46 -3.73 13.77
N LYS A 143 14.43 -4.94 13.22
CA LYS A 143 15.63 -5.73 12.89
C LYS A 143 15.71 -6.02 11.41
N ASP A 144 14.59 -6.47 10.84
CA ASP A 144 14.49 -6.90 9.46
C ASP A 144 13.71 -5.87 8.66
N VAL A 145 14.35 -5.26 7.66
CA VAL A 145 13.70 -4.36 6.72
C VAL A 145 13.96 -4.82 5.30
N HIS A 146 12.89 -5.16 4.58
CA HIS A 146 12.95 -5.68 3.22
C HIS A 146 12.54 -4.59 2.23
N VAL A 147 13.46 -4.18 1.37
CA VAL A 147 13.29 -3.08 0.40
C VAL A 147 13.77 -3.42 -1.01
N THR A 148 13.80 -4.71 -1.33
CA THR A 148 14.18 -5.20 -2.66
C THR A 148 13.20 -4.65 -3.69
N GLY A 149 13.72 -4.00 -4.73
CA GLY A 149 12.89 -3.37 -5.78
C GLY A 149 12.30 -2.01 -5.41
N CYS A 150 12.73 -1.39 -4.30
CA CYS A 150 12.47 0.02 -4.01
C CYS A 150 13.54 0.93 -4.64
N HIS A 151 13.21 2.22 -4.81
CA HIS A 151 14.19 3.24 -5.25
C HIS A 151 15.29 3.44 -4.19
N ASP A 152 16.54 3.65 -4.63
CA ASP A 152 17.73 3.77 -3.75
C ASP A 152 17.59 4.86 -2.68
N MET A 153 16.93 5.98 -3.00
CA MET A 153 16.69 7.06 -2.04
C MET A 153 15.84 6.61 -0.86
N LEU A 154 14.86 5.72 -1.07
CA LEU A 154 14.04 5.16 0.01
C LEU A 154 14.89 4.26 0.92
N ILE A 155 15.78 3.47 0.33
CA ILE A 155 16.72 2.60 1.05
C ILE A 155 17.64 3.46 1.93
N GLY A 156 18.14 4.57 1.40
CA GLY A 156 18.94 5.54 2.15
C GLY A 156 18.17 6.17 3.31
N ALA A 157 16.92 6.59 3.08
CA ALA A 157 16.08 7.18 4.13
C ALA A 157 15.74 6.20 5.26
N ILE A 158 15.62 4.90 4.99
CA ILE A 158 15.39 3.87 6.02
C ILE A 158 16.64 3.67 6.88
N ARG A 159 17.84 3.72 6.29
CA ARG A 159 19.11 3.55 7.01
C ARG A 159 19.44 4.71 7.96
N ASN A 160 18.84 5.88 7.74
CA ASN A 160 19.12 7.11 8.48
C ASN A 160 18.08 7.41 9.58
N GLN A 161 17.22 6.45 9.92
CA GLN A 161 16.15 6.59 10.92
C GLN A 161 16.43 5.86 12.23
#